data_AF-A0A4R9ATI5-F1
#
_entry.id   AF-A0A4R9ATI5-F1
#
_cell.length_a   1.000
_cell.length_b   1.000
_cell.length_c   1.000
_cell.angle_alpha   90.00
_cell.angle_beta   90.00
_cell.angle_gamma   90.00
#
_symmetry.space_group_name_H-M   'P 1'
#
loop_
_entity.id
_entity.type
_entity.pdbx_description
1 polymer ?
#
loop_
_entity_poly.entity_id
_entity_poly.type
_entity_poly.pdbx_seq_one_letter_code
_entity_poly.pdbx_strand_id
1 'polypeptide(L)'
;MIVGSASGSAIAILDERTTRFVVMVHLPNGHGSAELHDGLIRVLEGLPALLRRSLTWDQGTELARHVEITKATGVPIFFCDPGSPWQGGSNENTIGQLRQHFPKGTA
;
A
#
# COMPACT_ATOMS: atom_id res chain seq x y z
N MET A 1 2.72 5.87 -1.10
CA MET A 1 3.97 5.08 -1.10
C MET A 1 5.18 6.00 -0.93
N ILE A 2 6.26 5.51 -0.31
CA ILE A 2 7.57 6.17 -0.27
C ILE A 2 8.48 5.44 -1.26
N VAL A 3 9.00 6.15 -2.25
CA VAL A 3 9.83 5.56 -3.32
C VAL A 3 11.31 5.82 -3.03
N GLY A 4 12.09 4.76 -3.18
CA GLY A 4 13.53 4.72 -2.99
C GLY A 4 14.33 5.37 -4.11
N SER A 5 15.65 5.26 -4.00
CA SER A 5 16.59 5.82 -4.98
C SER A 5 16.45 5.16 -6.34
N ALA A 6 16.47 5.97 -7.40
CA ALA A 6 16.30 5.51 -8.80
C ALA A 6 15.05 4.62 -9.04
N SER A 7 14.02 4.74 -8.19
CA SER A 7 12.85 3.86 -8.18
C SER A 7 13.18 2.37 -8.03
N GLY A 8 14.36 2.05 -7.48
CA GLY A 8 14.82 0.67 -7.28
C GLY A 8 14.14 -0.05 -6.11
N SER A 9 13.51 0.68 -5.21
CA SER A 9 12.74 0.15 -4.09
C SER A 9 11.55 1.05 -3.75
N ALA A 10 10.64 0.57 -2.91
CA ALA A 10 9.61 1.38 -2.30
C ALA A 10 9.09 0.79 -0.99
N ILE A 11 8.33 1.61 -0.26
CA ILE A 11 7.53 1.19 0.90
C ILE A 11 6.09 1.62 0.65
N ALA A 12 5.22 0.65 0.38
CA ALA A 12 3.78 0.86 0.32
C ALA A 12 3.22 0.93 1.75
N ILE A 13 2.22 1.80 1.96
CA ILE A 13 1.69 2.12 3.29
C ILE A 13 0.20 1.79 3.30
N LEU A 14 -0.21 0.95 4.26
CA LEU A 14 -1.61 0.68 4.59
C LEU A 14 -1.92 1.37 5.92
N ASP A 15 -2.95 2.22 5.93
CA ASP A 15 -3.44 2.89 7.12
C ASP A 15 -4.83 2.35 7.48
N GLU A 16 -4.98 1.73 8.65
CA GLU A 16 -6.29 1.32 9.14
C GLU A 16 -7.10 2.55 9.55
N ARG A 17 -8.24 2.78 8.88
CA ARG A 17 -8.98 4.04 8.93
C ARG A 17 -9.51 4.42 10.32
N THR A 18 -9.71 3.46 11.22
CA THR A 18 -10.30 3.69 12.54
C THR A 18 -9.23 4.02 13.60
N THR A 19 -8.25 3.13 13.72
CA THR A 19 -7.22 3.12 14.76
C THR A 19 -5.94 3.81 14.33
N ARG A 20 -5.79 4.10 13.02
CA ARG A 20 -4.55 4.57 12.41
C ARG A 20 -3.38 3.61 12.57
N PHE A 21 -3.68 2.32 12.70
CA PHE A 21 -2.66 1.28 12.72
C PHE A 21 -2.00 1.22 11.33
N VAL A 22 -0.69 1.48 11.30
CA VAL A 22 0.08 1.57 10.06
C VAL A 22 0.79 0.25 9.79
N VAL A 23 0.60 -0.27 8.59
CA VAL A 23 1.35 -1.40 8.06
C VAL A 23 2.21 -0.94 6.90
N MET A 24 3.51 -1.26 6.97
CA MET A 24 4.47 -0.95 5.94
C MET A 24 4.80 -2.20 5.13
N VAL A 25 4.66 -2.10 3.82
CA VAL A 25 4.95 -3.15 2.85
C VAL A 25 6.26 -2.80 2.16
N HIS A 26 7.33 -3.48 2.52
CA HIS A 26 8.65 -3.25 1.93
C HIS A 26 8.75 -3.93 0.56
N LEU A 27 9.10 -3.15 -0.46
CA LEU A 27 9.24 -3.57 -1.85
C LEU A 27 10.69 -3.30 -2.31
N PRO A 28 11.63 -4.23 -2.07
CA PRO A 28 13.06 -3.97 -2.28
C PRO A 28 13.50 -3.92 -3.75
N ASN A 29 12.64 -4.38 -4.68
CA ASN A 29 12.99 -4.58 -6.08
C ASN A 29 12.09 -3.76 -7.04
N GLY A 30 11.70 -2.57 -6.60
CA GLY A 30 10.76 -1.70 -7.32
C GLY A 30 9.33 -1.81 -6.82
N HIS A 31 8.42 -1.15 -7.51
CA HIS A 31 7.03 -0.98 -7.07
C HIS A 31 6.00 -1.20 -8.19
N GLY A 32 6.38 -1.97 -9.20
CA GLY A 32 5.46 -2.37 -10.25
C GLY A 32 4.37 -3.30 -9.72
N SER A 33 3.50 -3.74 -10.62
CA SER A 33 2.35 -4.54 -10.20
C SER A 33 2.72 -5.93 -9.68
N ALA A 34 3.83 -6.50 -10.14
CA ALA A 34 4.31 -7.78 -9.62
C ALA A 34 4.86 -7.63 -8.20
N GLU A 35 5.68 -6.61 -7.97
CA GLU A 35 6.32 -6.36 -6.68
C GLU A 35 5.27 -6.02 -5.62
N LEU A 36 4.32 -5.13 -5.95
CA LEU A 36 3.25 -4.76 -5.02
C LEU A 36 2.32 -5.94 -4.73
N HIS A 37 2.02 -6.77 -5.72
CA HIS A 37 1.23 -8.00 -5.55
C HIS A 37 1.87 -8.93 -4.52
N ASP A 38 3.14 -9.29 -4.72
CA ASP A 38 3.85 -10.25 -3.86
C ASP A 38 4.03 -9.68 -2.45
N GLY A 39 4.37 -8.39 -2.35
CA GLY A 39 4.50 -7.68 -1.08
C GLY A 39 3.19 -7.63 -0.29
N LEU A 40 2.07 -7.31 -0.96
CA LEU A 40 0.76 -7.25 -0.30
C LEU A 40 0.30 -8.62 0.19
N ILE A 41 0.41 -9.68 -0.63
CA ILE A 41 0.03 -11.03 -0.19
C ILE A 41 0.82 -11.41 1.06
N ARG A 42 2.15 -11.28 1.02
CA ARG A 42 3.02 -11.64 2.14
C ARG A 42 2.63 -10.92 3.43
N VAL A 43 2.34 -9.63 3.35
CA VAL A 43 1.97 -8.82 4.53
C VAL A 43 0.57 -9.19 5.00
N LEU A 44 -0.41 -9.26 4.10
CA LEU A 44 -1.80 -9.54 4.45
C LEU A 44 -1.95 -10.92 5.11
N GLU A 45 -1.29 -11.96 4.60
CA GLU A 45 -1.31 -13.30 5.20
C GLU A 45 -0.84 -13.31 6.65
N GLY A 46 0.13 -12.44 7.00
CA GLY A 46 0.64 -12.27 8.36
C GLY A 46 -0.24 -11.41 9.27
N LEU A 47 -1.25 -10.72 8.74
CA LEU A 47 -2.11 -9.85 9.55
C LEU A 47 -3.25 -10.64 10.25
N PRO A 48 -3.61 -10.26 11.49
CA PRO A 48 -4.82 -10.72 12.13
C PRO A 48 -6.05 -10.51 11.23
N ALA A 49 -6.99 -11.46 11.25
CA ALA A 49 -8.20 -11.39 10.43
C ALA A 49 -9.00 -10.08 10.63
N LEU A 50 -8.93 -9.50 11.85
CA LEU A 50 -9.57 -8.23 12.17
C LEU A 50 -9.08 -7.06 11.29
N LEU A 51 -7.81 -7.08 10.85
CA LEU A 51 -7.21 -6.03 10.02
C LEU A 51 -7.36 -6.31 8.51
N ARG A 52 -7.88 -7.48 8.12
CA ARG A 52 -8.01 -7.94 6.73
C ARG A 52 -9.41 -7.75 6.13
N ARG A 53 -10.10 -6.66 6.48
CA ARG A 53 -11.51 -6.47 6.06
C ARG A 53 -11.67 -6.06 4.61
N SER A 54 -10.96 -5.02 4.19
CA SER A 54 -10.94 -4.53 2.81
C SER A 54 -9.75 -3.60 2.62
N LEU A 55 -9.35 -3.38 1.37
CA LEU A 55 -8.39 -2.36 0.99
C LEU A 55 -9.05 -1.36 0.06
N THR A 56 -8.70 -0.08 0.22
CA THR A 56 -9.01 0.97 -0.75
C THR A 56 -7.70 1.52 -1.29
N TRP A 57 -7.60 1.66 -2.61
CA TRP A 57 -6.41 2.17 -3.28
C TRP A 57 -6.76 3.28 -4.27
N ASP A 58 -5.77 4.09 -4.66
CA ASP A 58 -5.91 4.99 -5.79
C ASP A 58 -5.94 4.21 -7.12
N GLN A 59 -6.17 4.91 -8.23
CA GLN A 59 -6.22 4.29 -9.56
C GLN A 59 -4.82 4.04 -10.16
N GLY A 60 -3.80 3.90 -9.32
CA GLY A 60 -2.43 3.58 -9.75
C GLY A 60 -2.34 2.21 -10.43
N THR A 61 -1.48 2.12 -11.44
CA THR A 61 -1.23 0.90 -12.21
C THR A 61 -0.54 -0.21 -11.40
N GLU A 62 0.05 0.15 -10.26
CA GLU A 62 0.72 -0.76 -9.34
C GLU A 62 -0.25 -1.83 -8.82
N LEU A 63 -1.54 -1.53 -8.72
CA LEU A 63 -2.56 -2.48 -8.27
C LEU A 63 -3.29 -3.21 -9.42
N ALA A 64 -2.72 -3.23 -10.63
CA ALA A 64 -3.33 -3.90 -11.80
C ALA A 64 -3.70 -5.37 -11.52
N ARG A 65 -2.92 -6.07 -10.70
CA ARG A 65 -3.16 -7.47 -10.27
C ARG A 65 -4.06 -7.64 -9.04
N HIS A 66 -4.86 -6.63 -8.66
CA HIS A 66 -5.72 -6.67 -7.46
C HIS A 66 -6.66 -7.89 -7.36
N VAL A 67 -7.12 -8.43 -8.51
CA VAL A 67 -7.98 -9.63 -8.55
C VAL A 67 -7.24 -10.85 -8.00
N GLU A 68 -5.95 -10.99 -8.31
CA GLU A 68 -5.12 -12.09 -7.83
C GLU A 68 -4.85 -11.96 -6.32
N ILE A 69 -4.59 -10.75 -5.84
CA ILE A 69 -4.42 -10.45 -4.41
C ILE A 69 -5.70 -10.81 -3.63
N THR A 70 -6.86 -10.42 -4.15
CA THR A 70 -8.16 -10.74 -3.54
C THR A 70 -8.38 -12.25 -3.48
N LYS A 71 -8.05 -12.99 -4.56
CA LYS A 71 -8.17 -14.45 -4.59
C LYS A 71 -7.25 -15.14 -3.58
N ALA A 72 -6.01 -14.67 -3.43
CA ALA A 72 -5.05 -15.26 -2.52
C ALA A 72 -5.36 -14.98 -1.04
N THR A 73 -5.81 -13.76 -0.73
CA THR A 73 -5.93 -13.29 0.67
C THR A 73 -7.36 -13.26 1.21
N GLY A 74 -8.35 -13.35 0.31
CA GLY A 74 -9.76 -13.13 0.62
C GLY A 74 -10.12 -11.66 0.90
N VAL A 75 -9.17 -10.73 0.79
CA VAL A 75 -9.39 -9.31 1.10
C VAL A 75 -9.95 -8.59 -0.13
N PRO A 76 -11.19 -8.06 -0.08
CA PRO A 76 -11.75 -7.30 -1.19
C PRO A 76 -11.02 -5.97 -1.36
N ILE A 77 -10.72 -5.62 -2.61
CA ILE A 77 -10.02 -4.41 -3.00
C ILE A 77 -10.96 -3.48 -3.77
N PHE A 78 -10.98 -2.22 -3.38
CA PHE A 78 -11.77 -1.15 -3.99
C PHE A 78 -10.87 0.00 -4.45
N PHE A 79 -11.33 0.76 -5.43
CA PHE A 79 -10.61 1.91 -5.97
C PHE A 79 -11.33 3.21 -5.64
N CYS A 80 -10.56 4.26 -5.40
CA CYS A 80 -11.10 5.61 -5.33
C CYS A 80 -11.68 6.04 -6.68
N ASP A 81 -12.68 6.91 -6.63
CA ASP A 81 -13.27 7.53 -7.81
C ASP A 81 -12.26 8.47 -8.48
N PRO A 82 -12.28 8.60 -9.82
CA PRO A 82 -11.43 9.55 -10.53
C PRO A 82 -11.59 10.97 -9.99
N GLY A 83 -10.47 11.67 -9.77
CA GLY A 83 -10.50 13.05 -9.28
C GLY A 83 -10.95 13.22 -7.83
N SER A 84 -11.02 12.15 -7.03
CA SER A 84 -11.47 12.17 -5.63
C SER A 84 -10.37 11.82 -4.62
N PRO A 85 -9.27 12.60 -4.53
CA PRO A 85 -8.12 12.27 -3.67
C PRO A 85 -8.48 12.19 -2.17
N TRP A 86 -9.51 12.90 -1.72
CA TRP A 86 -9.96 12.87 -0.31
C TRP A 86 -10.44 11.50 0.17
N GLN A 87 -10.85 10.59 -0.74
CA GLN A 87 -11.22 9.21 -0.37
C GLN A 87 -10.02 8.41 0.18
N GLY A 88 -8.79 8.83 -0.16
CA GLY A 88 -7.52 8.30 0.35
C GLY A 88 -6.78 9.21 1.34
N GLY A 89 -7.36 10.36 1.72
CA GLY A 89 -6.61 11.48 2.31
C GLY A 89 -5.84 11.20 3.60
N SER A 90 -6.27 10.22 4.42
CA SER A 90 -5.53 9.87 5.64
C SER A 90 -4.11 9.34 5.35
N ASN A 91 -3.97 8.56 4.27
CA ASN A 91 -2.70 7.94 3.93
C ASN A 91 -1.63 8.98 3.59
N GLU A 92 -2.02 10.11 2.98
CA GLU A 92 -1.09 11.19 2.64
C GLU A 92 -0.45 11.82 3.87
N ASN A 93 -1.22 12.06 4.93
CA ASN A 93 -0.69 12.57 6.20
C ASN A 93 0.28 11.58 6.85
N THR A 94 -0.09 10.29 6.89
CA THR A 94 0.78 9.22 7.42
C THR A 94 2.09 9.12 6.62
N ILE A 95 2.02 9.17 5.29
CA ILE A 95 3.20 9.21 4.42
C ILE A 95 4.07 10.44 4.73
N GLY A 96 3.44 11.60 4.97
CA GLY A 96 4.14 12.83 5.35
C GLY A 96 4.96 12.67 6.63
N GLN A 97 4.42 12.02 7.66
CA GLN A 97 5.13 11.73 8.90
C GLN A 97 6.27 10.73 8.67
N LEU A 98 6.00 9.63 7.95
CA LEU A 98 6.99 8.60 7.70
C LEU A 98 8.20 9.08 6.90
N ARG A 99 8.04 10.09 6.05
CA ARG A 99 9.16 10.70 5.29
C ARG A 99 10.22 11.35 6.16
N GLN A 100 9.93 11.65 7.42
CA GLN A 100 10.93 12.11 8.38
C GLN A 100 11.93 11.00 8.75
N HIS A 101 11.49 9.73 8.65
CA HIS A 101 12.29 8.55 8.93
C HIS A 101 12.85 7.88 7.66
N PHE A 102 12.16 8.06 6.53
CA PHE A 102 12.58 7.55 5.22
C PHE A 102 12.72 8.71 4.22
N PRO A 103 13.87 9.41 4.23
CA PRO A 103 14.12 10.50 3.30
C PRO A 103 14.07 10.02 1.84
N LYS A 104 13.56 10.86 0.94
CA LYS A 104 13.53 10.54 -0.49
C LYS A 104 14.92 10.17 -1.00
N GLY A 105 15.01 9.10 -1.78
CA GLY A 105 16.26 8.68 -2.43
C GLY A 105 17.28 7.96 -1.54
N THR A 106 16.89 7.44 -0.37
CA THR A 106 17.80 6.66 0.49
C THR A 106 17.36 5.23 0.77
N ALA A 107 16.06 4.94 0.58
CA ALA A 107 15.53 3.57 0.62
C ALA A 107 15.78 2.84 -0.70
#